data_AF-A0A510JCC6-F1
#
_entry.id   AF-A0A510JCC6-F1
#
_cell.length_a   1.000
_cell.length_b   1.000
_cell.length_c   1.000
_cell.angle_alpha   90.00
_cell.angle_beta   90.00
_cell.angle_gamma   90.00
#
_symmetry.space_group_name_H-M   'P 1'
#
loop_
_entity.id
_entity.type
_entity.pdbx_description
1 polymer ?
#
loop_
_entity_poly.entity_id
_entity_poly.type
_entity_poly.pdbx_seq_one_letter_code
_entity_poly.pdbx_strand_id
1 'polypeptide(L)'
;MNLNRIIKKIVLLLIPVLFLISCKSIDPAYKWYSAKEVIAKSDQLQPGDILILSKRNTIRSMWGHVAVLNEEKKIVEFPSYSAGYSESPLFVWQKIDRQISVFRLKGIDDDYKNALFEEINKTVNKPYGLTFHKNFDKRLYCSQFVYLVFKKAGKKVGRNVDLDSNNGGWVMPFDIMRSPLLENVILE
;
A
#
# COMPACT_ATOMS: atom_id res chain seq x y z
N MET A 1 -0.96 38.73 -25.80
CA MET A 1 -0.09 37.66 -25.25
C MET A 1 -0.68 36.31 -25.67
N ASN A 2 0.07 35.46 -26.38
CA ASN A 2 -0.48 34.28 -27.07
C ASN A 2 -0.83 33.16 -26.07
N LEU A 3 -2.10 32.73 -26.02
CA LEU A 3 -2.62 31.72 -25.09
C LEU A 3 -1.83 30.40 -25.16
N ASN A 4 -1.39 29.99 -26.36
CA ASN A 4 -0.54 28.82 -26.57
C ASN A 4 0.84 28.94 -25.91
N ARG A 5 1.37 30.17 -25.80
CA ARG A 5 2.67 30.44 -25.16
C ARG A 5 2.55 30.40 -23.63
N ILE A 6 1.38 30.77 -23.09
CA ILE A 6 1.05 30.67 -21.66
C ILE A 6 0.83 29.20 -21.28
N ILE A 7 0.03 28.45 -22.05
CA ILE A 7 -0.21 27.02 -21.84
C ILE A 7 1.11 26.23 -21.91
N LYS A 8 1.96 26.48 -22.92
CA LYS A 8 3.29 25.85 -23.00
C LYS A 8 4.15 26.15 -21.79
N LYS A 9 4.16 27.40 -21.28
CA LYS A 9 4.89 27.76 -20.06
C LYS A 9 4.34 27.06 -18.82
N ILE A 10 3.01 26.97 -18.67
CA ILE A 10 2.35 26.27 -17.55
C ILE A 10 2.67 24.77 -17.58
N VAL A 11 2.57 24.13 -18.74
CA VAL A 11 2.92 22.70 -18.92
C VAL A 11 4.40 22.45 -18.63
N LEU A 12 5.29 23.35 -19.09
CA LEU A 12 6.73 23.26 -18.82
C LEU A 12 7.07 23.45 -17.34
N LEU A 13 6.27 24.21 -16.59
CA LEU A 13 6.42 24.44 -15.14
C LEU A 13 5.81 23.31 -14.29
N LEU A 14 4.78 22.62 -14.76
CA LEU A 14 4.13 21.51 -14.05
C LEU A 14 5.01 20.25 -13.98
N ILE A 15 5.79 19.98 -15.03
CA ILE A 15 6.68 18.80 -15.11
C ILE A 15 7.72 18.79 -13.96
N PRO A 16 8.50 19.85 -13.70
CA PRO A 16 9.46 19.85 -12.59
C PRO A 16 8.80 19.85 -11.21
N VAL A 17 7.61 20.44 -11.05
CA VAL A 17 6.86 20.40 -9.77
C VAL A 17 6.40 18.97 -9.43
N LEU A 18 6.01 18.18 -10.43
CA LEU A 18 5.71 16.75 -10.27
C LEU A 18 6.93 15.93 -9.81
N PHE A 19 8.15 16.30 -10.22
CA PHE A 19 9.38 15.64 -9.76
C PHE A 19 9.76 16.01 -8.31
N LEU A 20 9.48 17.24 -7.87
CA LEU A 20 9.78 17.69 -6.50
C LEU A 20 8.92 17.01 -5.42
N ILE A 21 7.69 16.57 -5.76
CA ILE A 21 6.81 15.83 -4.84
C ILE A 21 7.33 14.39 -4.58
N SER A 22 8.23 13.90 -5.44
CA SER A 22 8.91 12.61 -5.29
C SER A 22 10.15 12.66 -4.37
N CYS A 23 10.51 13.83 -3.82
CA CYS A 23 11.81 14.03 -3.17
C CYS A 23 12.05 13.25 -1.87
N LYS A 24 11.03 12.67 -1.22
CA LYS A 24 11.24 11.78 -0.06
C LYS A 24 10.76 10.38 -0.35
N SER A 25 11.70 9.53 -0.79
CA SER A 25 11.48 8.09 -0.98
C SER A 25 11.24 7.37 0.34
N ILE A 26 11.81 7.91 1.42
CA ILE A 26 11.79 7.41 2.79
C ILE A 26 11.22 8.49 3.70
N ASP A 27 10.28 8.09 4.54
CA ASP A 27 9.74 8.94 5.59
C ASP A 27 10.47 8.63 6.90
N PRO A 28 11.28 9.55 7.44
CA PRO A 28 12.16 9.30 8.59
C PRO A 28 11.40 9.09 9.90
N ALA A 29 10.09 9.36 9.93
CA ALA A 29 9.25 9.09 11.09
C ALA A 29 9.03 7.59 11.34
N TYR A 30 9.35 6.74 10.37
CA TYR A 30 9.14 5.29 10.45
C TYR A 30 10.45 4.53 10.28
N LYS A 31 10.46 3.30 10.77
CA LYS A 31 11.56 2.36 10.63
C LYS A 31 11.46 1.62 9.29
N TRP A 32 12.56 1.64 8.56
CA TRP A 32 12.71 1.03 7.25
C TRP A 32 13.78 -0.06 7.28
N TYR A 33 13.53 -1.13 6.55
CA TYR A 33 14.39 -2.31 6.45
C TYR A 33 14.66 -2.63 4.99
N SER A 34 15.79 -3.24 4.69
CA SER A 34 15.96 -3.95 3.42
C SER A 34 15.05 -5.19 3.37
N ALA A 35 14.77 -5.68 2.16
CA ALA A 35 14.02 -6.93 2.01
C ALA A 35 14.71 -8.12 2.67
N LYS A 36 16.05 -8.16 2.66
CA LYS A 36 16.82 -9.20 3.34
C LYS A 36 16.58 -9.19 4.85
N GLU A 37 16.55 -8.02 5.47
CA GLU A 37 16.26 -7.88 6.91
C GLU A 37 14.86 -8.33 7.27
N VAL A 38 13.84 -7.94 6.47
CA VAL A 38 12.45 -8.39 6.70
C VAL A 38 12.32 -9.90 6.56
N ILE A 39 12.96 -10.49 5.55
CA ILE A 39 12.99 -11.95 5.36
C ILE A 39 13.69 -12.65 6.52
N ALA A 40 14.83 -12.13 6.97
CA ALA A 40 15.58 -12.71 8.08
C ALA A 40 14.81 -12.67 9.41
N LYS A 41 13.92 -11.69 9.59
CA LYS A 41 13.08 -11.49 10.78
C LYS A 41 11.61 -11.89 10.57
N SER A 42 11.36 -12.82 9.64
CA SER A 42 10.00 -13.23 9.24
C SER A 42 9.18 -13.91 10.36
N ASP A 43 9.85 -14.39 11.40
CA ASP A 43 9.27 -14.94 12.62
C ASP A 43 8.51 -13.88 13.44
N GLN A 44 8.95 -12.63 13.38
CA GLN A 44 8.33 -11.48 14.08
C GLN A 44 7.14 -10.88 13.33
N LEU A 45 6.99 -11.23 12.04
CA LEU A 45 5.84 -10.84 11.23
C LEU A 45 4.60 -11.63 11.63
N GLN A 46 3.45 -10.98 11.55
CA GLN A 46 2.14 -11.53 11.89
C GLN A 46 1.18 -11.48 10.69
N PRO A 47 0.24 -12.44 10.59
CA PRO A 47 -0.88 -12.32 9.66
C PRO A 47 -1.61 -10.99 9.83
N GLY A 48 -1.91 -10.33 8.71
CA GLY A 48 -2.51 -8.99 8.69
C GLY A 48 -1.50 -7.84 8.74
N ASP A 49 -0.20 -8.09 8.91
CA ASP A 49 0.82 -7.04 8.79
C ASP A 49 0.81 -6.46 7.37
N ILE A 50 0.90 -5.13 7.29
CA ILE A 50 0.94 -4.35 6.06
C ILE A 50 2.41 -4.03 5.76
N LEU A 51 2.86 -4.41 4.56
CA LEU A 51 4.21 -4.13 4.08
C LEU A 51 4.17 -2.98 3.07
N ILE A 52 4.89 -1.89 3.35
CA ILE A 52 4.95 -0.72 2.48
C ILE A 52 6.35 -0.58 1.90
N LEU A 53 6.45 -0.62 0.58
CA LEU A 53 7.70 -0.40 -0.16
C LEU A 53 7.92 1.09 -0.43
N SER A 54 9.16 1.53 -0.23
CA SER A 54 9.61 2.91 -0.45
C SER A 54 9.37 3.40 -1.88
N LYS A 55 9.22 4.72 -2.08
CA LYS A 55 9.08 5.27 -3.44
C LYS A 55 10.40 5.17 -4.20
N ARG A 56 10.33 5.14 -5.53
CA ARG A 56 11.51 5.26 -6.41
C ARG A 56 11.26 6.28 -7.53
N ASN A 57 12.33 6.80 -8.11
CA ASN A 57 12.28 7.72 -9.24
C ASN A 57 11.97 7.01 -10.58
N THR A 58 10.99 6.11 -10.60
CA THR A 58 10.46 5.47 -11.80
C THR A 58 8.94 5.63 -11.83
N ILE A 59 8.35 5.79 -13.02
CA ILE A 59 6.90 6.02 -13.18
C ILE A 59 6.06 4.96 -12.46
N ARG A 60 6.53 3.70 -12.47
CA ARG A 60 5.81 2.56 -11.86
C ARG A 60 5.94 2.49 -10.34
N SER A 61 6.92 3.16 -9.73
CA SER A 61 7.22 3.02 -8.30
C SER A 61 7.33 4.35 -7.55
N MET A 62 7.03 5.48 -8.20
CA MET A 62 7.08 6.82 -7.61
C MET A 62 6.07 7.04 -6.47
N TRP A 63 5.03 6.20 -6.39
CA TRP A 63 4.00 6.29 -5.34
C TRP A 63 4.22 5.31 -4.18
N GLY A 64 5.27 4.49 -4.24
CA GLY A 64 5.45 3.38 -3.31
C GLY A 64 4.71 2.14 -3.79
N HIS A 65 4.55 1.16 -2.90
CA HIS A 65 3.71 -0.02 -3.12
C HIS A 65 3.31 -0.59 -1.76
N VAL A 66 2.19 -1.30 -1.69
CA VAL A 66 1.71 -1.86 -0.43
C VAL A 66 1.12 -3.26 -0.65
N ALA A 67 1.38 -4.13 0.31
CA ALA A 67 0.87 -5.48 0.39
C ALA A 67 0.41 -5.78 1.82
N VAL A 68 -0.31 -6.88 2.00
CA VAL A 68 -0.71 -7.40 3.32
C VAL A 68 -0.31 -8.87 3.42
N LEU A 69 0.07 -9.32 4.62
CA LEU A 69 0.34 -10.72 4.90
C LEU A 69 -0.97 -11.48 5.17
N ASN A 70 -1.17 -12.62 4.49
CA ASN A 70 -2.30 -13.51 4.79
C ASN A 70 -2.04 -14.40 6.03
N GLU A 71 -2.97 -15.33 6.31
CA GLU A 71 -2.87 -16.31 7.41
C GLU A 71 -1.56 -17.10 7.39
N GLU A 72 -1.05 -17.43 6.20
CA GLU A 72 0.19 -18.20 6.00
C GLU A 72 1.44 -17.30 5.93
N LYS A 73 1.31 -16.00 6.24
CA LYS A 73 2.37 -14.98 6.11
C LYS A 73 2.94 -14.84 4.69
N LYS A 74 2.14 -15.18 3.67
CA LYS A 74 2.43 -14.85 2.27
C LYS A 74 2.03 -13.42 1.98
N ILE A 75 2.77 -12.79 1.09
CA ILE A 75 2.47 -11.46 0.55
C ILE A 75 1.26 -11.59 -0.36
N VAL A 76 0.18 -10.89 -0.03
CA VAL A 76 -0.98 -10.70 -0.90
C VAL A 76 -1.02 -9.28 -1.41
N GLU A 77 -1.07 -9.12 -2.73
CA GLU A 77 -0.95 -7.83 -3.38
C GLU A 77 -1.59 -7.76 -4.77
N PHE A 78 -1.67 -6.53 -5.29
CA PHE A 78 -2.01 -6.24 -6.68
C PHE A 78 -0.80 -5.55 -7.33
N PRO A 79 0.19 -6.29 -7.86
CA PRO A 79 1.50 -5.74 -8.19
C PRO A 79 1.52 -4.98 -9.52
N SER A 80 0.70 -5.38 -10.50
CA SER A 80 0.65 -4.71 -11.81
C SER A 80 -0.56 -5.14 -12.65
N TYR A 81 -0.77 -4.41 -13.77
CA TYR A 81 -1.78 -4.71 -14.79
C TYR A 81 -1.73 -6.14 -15.35
N SER A 82 -0.56 -6.78 -15.40
CA SER A 82 -0.38 -8.11 -15.99
C SER A 82 -0.63 -9.27 -15.02
N ALA A 83 -0.85 -8.98 -13.73
CA ALA A 83 -0.95 -10.02 -12.70
C ALA A 83 -2.29 -10.02 -11.97
N GLY A 84 -2.93 -8.87 -11.74
CA GLY A 84 -4.14 -8.83 -10.90
C GLY A 84 -3.81 -9.16 -9.45
N TYR A 85 -4.65 -9.97 -8.79
CA TYR A 85 -4.35 -10.56 -7.49
C TYR A 85 -3.09 -11.43 -7.57
N SER A 86 -2.19 -11.29 -6.61
CA SER A 86 -1.01 -12.12 -6.47
C SER A 86 -0.83 -12.51 -5.01
N GLU A 87 -0.54 -13.80 -4.80
CA GLU A 87 -0.13 -14.34 -3.52
C GLU A 87 1.22 -15.02 -3.70
N SER A 88 2.21 -14.63 -2.90
CA SER A 88 3.58 -15.13 -3.03
C SER A 88 4.29 -15.22 -1.68
N PRO A 89 5.23 -16.16 -1.51
CA PRO A 89 6.01 -16.22 -0.28
C PRO A 89 6.93 -15.00 -0.16
N LEU A 90 7.23 -14.60 1.08
CA LEU A 90 8.00 -13.39 1.40
C LEU A 90 9.36 -13.31 0.66
N PHE A 91 10.01 -14.46 0.42
CA PHE A 91 11.30 -14.51 -0.26
C PHE A 91 11.27 -14.05 -1.73
N VAL A 92 10.10 -13.95 -2.38
CA VAL A 92 10.00 -13.37 -3.74
C VAL A 92 10.51 -11.92 -3.76
N TRP A 93 10.39 -11.21 -2.65
CA TRP A 93 10.93 -9.86 -2.50
C TRP A 93 12.44 -9.83 -2.19
N GLN A 94 13.16 -10.95 -2.05
CA GLN A 94 14.58 -10.97 -1.64
C GLN A 94 15.50 -10.10 -2.51
N LYS A 95 15.18 -9.99 -3.82
CA LYS A 95 15.95 -9.21 -4.79
C LYS A 95 15.38 -7.82 -5.05
N ILE A 96 14.34 -7.42 -4.33
CA ILE A 96 13.79 -6.07 -4.49
C ILE A 96 14.75 -5.05 -3.86
N ASP A 97 15.20 -4.12 -4.68
CA ASP A 97 16.11 -3.04 -4.25
C ASP A 97 15.30 -1.85 -3.66
N ARG A 98 14.39 -2.14 -2.72
CA ARG A 98 13.52 -1.16 -2.06
C ARG A 98 13.54 -1.40 -0.57
N GLN A 99 13.38 -0.32 0.18
CA GLN A 99 13.17 -0.45 1.62
C GLN A 99 11.71 -0.75 1.90
N ILE A 100 11.48 -1.45 3.00
CA ILE A 100 10.19 -1.92 3.48
C ILE A 100 9.97 -1.35 4.86
N SER A 101 8.80 -0.76 5.09
CA SER A 101 8.31 -0.46 6.43
C SER A 101 7.13 -1.39 6.73
N VAL A 102 7.09 -1.91 7.95
CA VAL A 102 6.06 -2.85 8.41
C VAL A 102 5.09 -2.15 9.34
N PHE A 103 3.80 -2.37 9.13
CA PHE A 103 2.73 -1.77 9.92
C PHE A 103 1.72 -2.81 10.37
N ARG A 104 1.13 -2.56 11.53
CA ARG A 104 0.07 -3.41 12.11
C ARG A 104 -1.11 -2.55 12.52
N LEU A 105 -2.32 -3.07 12.35
CA LEU A 105 -3.52 -2.42 12.86
C LEU A 105 -3.55 -2.50 14.39
N LYS A 106 -3.68 -1.35 15.06
CA LYS A 106 -3.76 -1.28 16.53
C LYS A 106 -4.98 -2.03 17.04
N GLY A 107 -4.76 -2.86 18.07
CA GLY A 107 -5.82 -3.64 18.72
C GLY A 107 -6.51 -4.60 17.75
N ILE A 108 -5.76 -5.23 16.85
CA ILE A 108 -6.30 -6.29 15.99
C ILE A 108 -6.58 -7.55 16.83
N ASP A 109 -7.80 -8.07 16.74
CA ASP A 109 -8.26 -9.27 17.44
C ASP A 109 -8.54 -10.41 16.45
N ASP A 110 -8.92 -11.58 16.95
CA ASP A 110 -9.19 -12.75 16.11
C ASP A 110 -10.42 -12.55 15.21
N ASP A 111 -11.46 -11.87 15.69
CA ASP A 111 -12.66 -11.57 14.91
C ASP A 111 -12.34 -10.69 13.71
N TYR A 112 -11.53 -9.64 13.91
CA TYR A 112 -11.09 -8.77 12.84
C TYR A 112 -10.17 -9.50 11.86
N LYS A 113 -9.23 -10.33 12.34
CA LYS A 113 -8.36 -11.15 11.47
C LYS A 113 -9.18 -12.06 10.58
N ASN A 114 -10.14 -12.79 11.14
CA ASN A 114 -11.04 -13.66 10.38
C ASN A 114 -11.82 -12.87 9.32
N ALA A 115 -12.38 -11.73 9.69
CA ALA A 115 -13.08 -10.85 8.75
C ALA A 115 -12.16 -10.29 7.65
N LEU A 116 -10.91 -9.96 7.98
CA LEU A 116 -9.89 -9.48 7.05
C LEU A 116 -9.56 -10.53 6.01
N PHE A 117 -9.30 -11.77 6.42
CA PHE A 117 -8.94 -12.84 5.49
C PHE A 117 -10.13 -13.26 4.61
N GLU A 118 -11.35 -13.22 5.13
CA GLU A 118 -12.55 -13.40 4.29
C GLU A 118 -12.68 -12.30 3.23
N GLU A 119 -12.38 -11.04 3.56
CA GLU A 119 -12.39 -9.94 2.59
C GLU A 119 -11.24 -10.04 1.58
N ILE A 120 -10.06 -10.51 1.97
CA ILE A 120 -8.95 -10.79 1.06
C ILE A 120 -9.35 -11.89 0.06
N ASN A 121 -9.95 -12.99 0.51
CA ASN A 121 -10.37 -14.10 -0.35
C ASN A 121 -11.39 -13.69 -1.41
N LYS A 122 -12.24 -12.69 -1.13
CA LYS A 122 -13.18 -12.12 -2.13
C LYS A 122 -12.49 -11.37 -3.26
N THR A 123 -11.18 -11.16 -3.20
CA THR A 123 -10.42 -10.40 -4.20
C THR A 123 -9.63 -11.27 -5.18
N VAL A 124 -9.54 -12.59 -4.96
CA VAL A 124 -8.71 -13.52 -5.76
C VAL A 124 -8.95 -13.40 -7.27
N ASN A 125 -10.20 -13.22 -7.69
CA ASN A 125 -10.55 -13.12 -9.12
C ASN A 125 -10.63 -11.68 -9.65
N LYS A 126 -10.24 -10.67 -8.86
CA LYS A 126 -10.34 -9.27 -9.28
C LYS A 126 -9.14 -8.91 -10.19
N PRO A 127 -9.37 -8.21 -11.30
CA PRO A 127 -8.29 -7.72 -12.14
C PRO A 127 -7.63 -6.49 -11.51
N TYR A 128 -6.42 -6.20 -11.98
CA TYR A 128 -5.77 -4.94 -11.64
C TYR A 128 -6.41 -3.77 -12.40
N GLY A 129 -6.49 -2.60 -11.76
CA GLY A 129 -6.63 -1.36 -12.51
C GLY A 129 -6.73 -0.11 -11.66
N LEU A 130 -6.27 1.00 -12.24
CA LEU A 130 -6.34 2.32 -11.62
C LEU A 130 -7.76 2.88 -11.69
N THR A 131 -8.19 3.51 -10.61
CA THR A 131 -9.47 4.21 -10.47
C THR A 131 -9.30 5.37 -9.51
N PHE A 132 -10.01 6.48 -9.79
CA PHE A 132 -10.02 7.68 -8.95
C PHE A 132 -11.18 7.69 -7.94
N HIS A 133 -11.86 6.56 -7.79
CA HIS A 133 -12.93 6.37 -6.82
C HIS A 133 -12.52 5.28 -5.82
N LYS A 134 -12.07 5.68 -4.62
CA LYS A 134 -11.52 4.75 -3.62
C LYS A 134 -12.42 3.59 -3.22
N ASN A 135 -13.75 3.76 -3.27
CA ASN A 135 -14.71 2.68 -2.97
C ASN A 135 -15.09 1.81 -4.18
N PHE A 136 -14.46 1.99 -5.35
CA PHE A 136 -14.70 1.16 -6.52
C PHE A 136 -13.97 -0.18 -6.37
N ASP A 137 -14.68 -1.30 -6.50
CA ASP A 137 -14.11 -2.62 -6.19
C ASP A 137 -14.19 -3.65 -7.32
N LYS A 138 -14.49 -3.24 -8.57
CA LYS A 138 -14.50 -4.16 -9.72
C LYS A 138 -13.11 -4.48 -10.27
N ARG A 139 -12.14 -3.57 -10.05
CA ARG A 139 -10.71 -3.74 -10.34
C ARG A 139 -9.93 -2.96 -9.28
N LEU A 140 -8.77 -3.46 -8.87
CA LEU A 140 -8.04 -2.92 -7.73
C LEU A 140 -6.59 -2.62 -8.10
N TYR A 141 -6.03 -1.58 -7.50
CA TYR A 141 -4.58 -1.39 -7.40
C TYR A 141 -4.15 -1.64 -5.95
N CYS A 142 -2.84 -1.74 -5.71
CA CYS A 142 -2.28 -2.22 -4.44
C CYS A 142 -2.85 -1.56 -3.18
N SER A 143 -2.83 -0.22 -3.09
CA SER A 143 -3.34 0.48 -1.92
C SER A 143 -4.86 0.50 -1.80
N GLN A 144 -5.60 0.49 -2.92
CA GLN A 144 -7.05 0.33 -2.84
C GLN A 144 -7.46 -1.03 -2.32
N PHE A 145 -6.74 -2.08 -2.74
CA PHE A 145 -6.97 -3.42 -2.25
C PHE A 145 -6.82 -3.45 -0.72
N VAL A 146 -5.68 -3.03 -0.19
CA VAL A 146 -5.43 -3.01 1.26
C VAL A 146 -6.44 -2.11 1.98
N TYR A 147 -6.72 -0.91 1.45
CA TYR A 147 -7.73 -0.01 2.00
C TYR A 147 -9.10 -0.68 2.13
N LEU A 148 -9.60 -1.32 1.07
CA LEU A 148 -10.94 -1.87 1.03
C LEU A 148 -11.09 -3.10 1.91
N VAL A 149 -10.12 -4.01 1.93
CA VAL A 149 -10.22 -5.23 2.74
C VAL A 149 -10.22 -4.89 4.24
N PHE A 150 -9.37 -3.96 4.68
CA PHE A 150 -9.37 -3.49 6.07
C PHE A 150 -10.66 -2.74 6.43
N LYS A 151 -11.14 -1.86 5.55
CA LYS A 151 -12.37 -1.11 5.78
C LYS A 151 -13.60 -2.02 5.86
N LYS A 152 -13.71 -2.99 4.95
CA LYS A 152 -14.83 -3.95 4.92
C LYS A 152 -14.77 -4.92 6.10
N ALA A 153 -13.57 -5.37 6.49
CA ALA A 153 -13.36 -6.19 7.68
C ALA A 153 -13.81 -5.47 8.96
N GLY A 154 -13.41 -4.20 9.12
CA GLY A 154 -13.87 -3.37 10.24
C GLY A 154 -15.39 -3.27 10.30
N LYS A 155 -16.03 -2.97 9.17
CA LYS A 155 -17.49 -2.88 9.09
C LYS A 155 -18.18 -4.17 9.55
N LYS A 156 -17.64 -5.34 9.23
CA LYS A 156 -18.22 -6.64 9.62
C LYS A 156 -18.21 -6.87 11.13
N VAL A 157 -17.15 -6.41 11.81
CA VAL A 157 -16.99 -6.57 13.26
C VAL A 157 -17.42 -5.31 14.04
N GLY A 158 -18.14 -4.39 13.41
CA GLY A 158 -18.64 -3.17 14.06
C GLY A 158 -17.55 -2.13 14.38
N ARG A 159 -16.37 -2.21 13.77
CA ARG A 159 -15.25 -1.27 13.94
C ARG A 159 -15.14 -0.31 12.76
N ASN A 160 -14.96 0.99 13.03
CA ASN A 160 -14.65 1.95 11.98
C ASN A 160 -13.14 1.94 11.68
N VAL A 161 -12.73 1.24 10.62
CA VAL A 161 -11.34 1.23 10.15
C VAL A 161 -11.26 1.92 8.79
N ASP A 162 -10.78 3.15 8.79
CA ASP A 162 -10.48 3.92 7.58
C ASP A 162 -8.97 4.24 7.56
N LEU A 163 -8.23 3.54 6.69
CA LEU A 163 -6.78 3.68 6.57
C LEU A 163 -6.36 4.87 5.69
N ASP A 164 -7.29 5.60 5.09
CA ASP A 164 -6.97 6.76 4.27
C ASP A 164 -6.72 8.00 5.15
N SER A 165 -5.44 8.34 5.36
CA SER A 165 -5.07 9.46 6.23
C SER A 165 -5.44 10.85 5.69
N ASN A 166 -5.74 10.98 4.39
CA ASN A 166 -5.94 12.29 3.75
C ASN A 166 -7.38 12.53 3.24
N ASN A 167 -8.26 11.54 3.38
CA ASN A 167 -9.66 11.56 2.94
C ASN A 167 -9.88 11.83 1.44
N GLY A 168 -8.86 11.68 0.61
CA GLY A 168 -8.92 11.93 -0.83
C GLY A 168 -9.81 10.94 -1.58
N GLY A 169 -9.99 11.18 -2.89
CA GLY A 169 -10.70 10.25 -3.78
C GLY A 169 -9.86 9.03 -4.18
N TRP A 170 -8.54 9.11 -4.01
CA TRP A 170 -7.56 8.10 -4.41
C TRP A 170 -6.65 7.77 -3.22
N VAL A 171 -6.48 6.49 -2.88
CA VAL A 171 -5.70 6.07 -1.69
C VAL A 171 -4.31 5.65 -2.12
N MET A 172 -3.26 6.31 -1.65
CA MET A 172 -1.87 5.94 -1.95
C MET A 172 -1.27 5.06 -0.85
N PRO A 173 -0.20 4.29 -1.14
CA PRO A 173 0.52 3.53 -0.12
C PRO A 173 0.94 4.37 1.08
N PHE A 174 1.37 5.62 0.85
CA PHE A 174 1.79 6.53 1.91
C PHE A 174 0.63 7.19 2.67
N ASP A 175 -0.60 7.10 2.16
CA ASP A 175 -1.78 7.51 2.93
C ASP A 175 -2.12 6.43 3.97
N ILE A 176 -1.98 5.15 3.59
CA ILE A 176 -2.08 4.02 4.52
C ILE A 176 -0.98 4.11 5.60
N MET A 177 0.27 4.31 5.19
CA MET A 177 1.43 4.46 6.09
C MET A 177 1.18 5.46 7.24
N ARG A 178 0.48 6.57 6.93
CA ARG A 178 0.27 7.68 7.87
C ARG A 178 -1.04 7.56 8.63
N SER A 179 -1.79 6.46 8.47
CA SER A 179 -3.01 6.24 9.22
C SER A 179 -2.69 6.14 10.72
N PRO A 180 -3.38 6.91 11.58
CA PRO A 180 -3.17 6.84 13.03
C PRO A 180 -3.63 5.51 13.63
N LEU A 181 -4.39 4.71 12.88
CA LEU A 181 -4.86 3.38 13.27
C LEU A 181 -3.73 2.33 13.20
N LEU A 182 -2.63 2.64 12.52
CA LEU A 182 -1.50 1.75 12.38
C LEU A 182 -0.40 2.07 13.39
N GLU A 183 0.32 1.03 13.81
CA GLU A 183 1.60 1.13 14.50
C GLU A 183 2.72 0.66 13.57
N ASN A 184 3.88 1.31 13.62
CA ASN A 184 5.06 0.86 12.88
C ASN A 184 5.75 -0.25 13.67
N VAL A 185 5.82 -1.43 13.06
CA VAL A 185 6.40 -2.61 13.70
C VAL A 185 7.92 -2.49 13.69
N ILE A 186 8.52 -2.63 14.87
CA ILE A 186 9.96 -2.71 15.06
C ILE A 186 10.35 -4.19 15.02
N LEU A 187 11.23 -4.54 14.08
CA LEU A 187 11.78 -5.87 13.91
C LEU A 187 13.18 -5.88 14.53
N GLU A 188 13.33 -6.61 15.63
CA GLU A 188 14.55 -6.67 16.45
C GLU A 188 15.58 -7.66 15.89
#